data_AF-A0A7R8L7F1-F1
#
_entry.id   AF-A0A7R8L7F1-F1
#
_cell.length_a   1.000
_cell.length_b   1.000
_cell.length_c   1.000
_cell.angle_alpha   90.00
_cell.angle_beta   90.00
_cell.angle_gamma   90.00
#
_symmetry.space_group_name_H-M   'P 1'
#
loop_
_entity.id
_entity.type
_entity.pdbx_description
1 polymer ?
#
loop_
_entity_poly.entity_id
_entity_poly.type
_entity_poly.pdbx_seq_one_letter_code
_entity_poly.pdbx_strand_id
1 'polypeptide(L)'
;METLWFVFLVFLVGGYVILDGFDFGTGILLPRLARTEEEKRTCYRAVGPVWDGNEVWLIAAGGLLFFAFPKAYASAASGFYLAIMIFLWLLILRGISLEIRSQLAHPLWRSFWDGVFFLASLSAALLLGGFLGNLVTGVPIDASPDWFLPLWTYFLPSSRHGIFDALTLLFSLLAAVSLGRHGAAFLLVKTDGAIRTRSRRIALRLWQGEAALLLLSVVVMVWTRHPVLARCAQRPLGIGVLALAALSFLLIPFFLRTEKGLSSSLCSSLFLLSALGATATGLYPYLLLSSVNPGQEPDRLQRGGRLAHAPHGASLVRDRRPAAPRLHLPFLLELPRQGAEPGGGILRLPPAETRRIGNPGGLPGSPSGPGSKASGAPRGGFLS
;
A
#
# COMPACT_ATOMS: atom_id res chain seq x y z
N MET A 1 -27.05 10.28 -0.74
CA MET A 1 -25.73 10.45 -1.39
C MET A 1 -24.59 9.95 -0.52
N GLU A 2 -24.61 10.18 0.80
CA GLU A 2 -23.56 9.73 1.74
C GLU A 2 -23.28 8.21 1.66
N THR A 3 -24.32 7.37 1.51
CA THR A 3 -24.14 5.92 1.30
C THR A 3 -23.36 5.58 0.03
N LEU A 4 -23.58 6.31 -1.07
CA LEU A 4 -22.88 6.09 -2.34
C LEU A 4 -21.41 6.50 -2.22
N TRP A 5 -21.13 7.61 -1.55
CA TRP A 5 -19.75 8.01 -1.23
C TRP A 5 -19.05 7.02 -0.29
N PHE A 6 -19.76 6.46 0.68
CA PHE A 6 -19.23 5.40 1.54
C PHE A 6 -18.88 4.14 0.76
N VAL A 7 -19.75 3.71 -0.16
CA VAL A 7 -19.47 2.56 -1.05
C VAL A 7 -18.23 2.83 -1.91
N PHE A 8 -18.08 4.04 -2.47
CA PHE A 8 -16.89 4.41 -3.22
C PHE A 8 -15.62 4.43 -2.36
N LEU A 9 -15.72 4.87 -1.11
CA LEU A 9 -14.58 4.82 -0.19
C LEU A 9 -14.14 3.38 0.08
N VAL A 10 -15.08 2.48 0.37
CA VAL A 10 -14.80 1.05 0.57
C VAL A 10 -14.21 0.43 -0.70
N PHE A 11 -14.69 0.83 -1.88
CA PHE A 11 -14.14 0.39 -3.16
C PHE A 11 -12.70 0.85 -3.38
N LEU A 12 -12.38 2.13 -3.10
CA LEU A 12 -11.02 2.66 -3.25
C LEU A 12 -10.04 2.01 -2.27
N VAL A 13 -10.44 1.90 -0.99
CA VAL A 13 -9.62 1.21 0.03
C VAL A 13 -9.46 -0.28 -0.31
N GLY A 14 -10.52 -0.93 -0.78
CA GLY A 14 -10.48 -2.33 -1.23
C GLY A 14 -9.54 -2.52 -2.42
N GLY A 15 -9.57 -1.60 -3.39
CA GLY A 15 -8.64 -1.59 -4.52
C GLY A 15 -7.20 -1.45 -4.05
N TYR A 16 -6.91 -0.52 -3.14
CA TYR A 16 -5.57 -0.38 -2.54
C TYR A 16 -5.12 -1.66 -1.82
N VAL A 17 -5.96 -2.25 -0.96
CA VAL A 17 -5.62 -3.48 -0.22
C VAL A 17 -5.36 -4.67 -1.15
N ILE A 18 -6.02 -4.74 -2.31
CA ILE A 18 -5.77 -5.79 -3.30
C ILE A 18 -4.49 -5.51 -4.08
N LEU A 19 -4.38 -4.31 -4.66
CA LEU A 19 -3.31 -3.96 -5.58
C LEU A 19 -1.98 -3.80 -4.84
N ASP A 20 -1.95 -2.97 -3.81
CA ASP A 20 -0.76 -2.75 -3.02
C ASP A 20 -0.48 -3.90 -2.04
N GLY A 21 -1.51 -4.71 -1.74
CA GLY A 21 -1.40 -5.86 -0.86
C GLY A 21 -0.41 -6.92 -1.32
N PHE A 22 -0.27 -7.13 -2.64
CA PHE A 22 0.75 -8.04 -3.15
C PHE A 22 2.16 -7.45 -3.11
N ASP A 23 2.30 -6.13 -3.13
CA ASP A 23 3.59 -5.44 -2.98
C ASP A 23 4.09 -5.58 -1.55
N PHE A 24 3.22 -5.29 -0.56
CA PHE A 24 3.48 -5.57 0.85
C PHE A 24 3.87 -7.03 1.06
N GLY A 25 3.07 -7.96 0.50
CA GLY A 25 3.32 -9.38 0.66
C GLY A 25 4.65 -9.82 0.03
N THR A 26 5.03 -9.27 -1.11
CA THR A 26 6.32 -9.55 -1.76
C THR A 26 7.48 -9.07 -0.88
N GLY A 27 7.38 -7.87 -0.31
CA GLY A 27 8.39 -7.34 0.62
C GLY A 27 8.53 -8.15 1.89
N ILE A 28 7.41 -8.50 2.54
CA ILE A 28 7.39 -9.35 3.74
C ILE A 28 8.05 -10.71 3.49
N LEU A 29 7.85 -11.27 2.30
CA LEU A 29 8.35 -12.61 1.99
C LEU A 29 9.76 -12.64 1.44
N LEU A 30 10.29 -11.52 0.95
CA LEU A 30 11.56 -11.46 0.23
C LEU A 30 12.70 -12.21 0.96
N PRO A 31 12.96 -12.02 2.27
CA PRO A 31 14.10 -12.67 2.93
C PRO A 31 14.01 -14.20 3.00
N ARG A 32 12.78 -14.74 3.03
CA ARG A 32 12.54 -16.19 3.18
C ARG A 32 12.23 -16.87 1.86
N LEU A 33 11.66 -16.13 0.91
CA LEU A 33 11.24 -16.62 -0.38
C LEU A 33 12.39 -16.65 -1.39
N ALA A 34 13.23 -15.62 -1.44
CA ALA A 34 14.33 -15.48 -2.41
C ALA A 34 15.68 -15.69 -1.72
N ARG A 35 16.43 -16.70 -2.16
CA ARG A 35 17.68 -17.15 -1.56
C ARG A 35 18.91 -16.65 -2.33
N THR A 36 18.78 -16.48 -3.64
CA THR A 36 19.84 -15.93 -4.49
C THR A 36 19.53 -14.50 -4.92
N GLU A 37 20.55 -13.76 -5.34
CA GLU A 37 20.36 -12.40 -5.85
C GLU A 37 19.50 -12.36 -7.13
N GLU A 38 19.60 -13.38 -7.98
CA GLU A 38 18.76 -13.51 -9.17
C GLU A 38 17.29 -13.72 -8.80
N GLU A 39 17.02 -14.55 -7.79
CA GLU A 39 15.67 -14.76 -7.30
C GLU A 39 15.09 -13.50 -6.66
N LYS A 40 15.91 -12.75 -5.90
CA LYS A 40 15.51 -11.45 -5.35
C LYS A 40 15.19 -10.48 -6.47
N ARG A 41 16.06 -10.33 -7.45
CA ARG A 41 15.85 -9.46 -8.62
C ARG A 41 14.57 -9.82 -9.38
N THR A 42 14.24 -11.10 -9.46
CA THR A 42 12.97 -11.57 -10.06
C THR A 42 11.76 -11.07 -9.28
N CYS A 43 11.80 -11.10 -7.95
CA CYS A 43 10.74 -10.56 -7.11
C CYS A 43 10.58 -9.04 -7.30
N TYR A 44 11.68 -8.27 -7.30
CA TYR A 44 11.63 -6.83 -7.57
C TYR A 44 11.06 -6.51 -8.96
N ARG A 45 11.46 -7.25 -9.99
CA ARG A 45 10.94 -7.07 -11.36
C ARG A 45 9.45 -7.36 -11.48
N ALA A 46 8.90 -8.24 -10.65
CA ALA A 46 7.47 -8.56 -10.67
C ALA A 46 6.61 -7.39 -10.16
N VAL A 47 7.12 -6.64 -9.19
CA VAL A 47 6.41 -5.52 -8.50
C VAL A 47 6.74 -4.15 -9.12
N GLY A 48 7.98 -3.94 -9.55
CA GLY A 48 8.51 -2.66 -10.03
C GLY A 48 7.64 -1.91 -11.04
N PRO A 49 7.03 -2.55 -12.04
CA PRO A 49 6.22 -1.84 -13.04
C PRO A 49 4.86 -1.31 -12.54
N VAL A 50 4.38 -1.76 -11.38
CA VAL A 50 2.98 -1.50 -10.95
C VAL A 50 2.86 -0.79 -9.60
N TRP A 51 3.89 -0.83 -8.75
CA TRP A 51 3.80 -0.36 -7.36
C TRP A 51 3.41 1.12 -7.25
N ASP A 52 3.99 2.00 -8.06
CA ASP A 52 3.69 3.44 -8.02
C ASP A 52 2.22 3.71 -8.42
N GLY A 53 1.70 2.95 -9.38
CA GLY A 53 0.28 3.00 -9.75
C GLY A 53 -0.67 2.51 -8.65
N ASN A 54 -0.22 1.58 -7.81
CA ASN A 54 -1.02 1.06 -6.70
C ASN A 54 -1.22 2.11 -5.60
N GLU A 55 -0.22 2.94 -5.33
CA GLU A 55 -0.26 4.03 -4.33
C GLU A 55 -1.33 5.09 -4.64
N VAL A 56 -1.65 5.30 -5.92
CA VAL A 56 -2.68 6.25 -6.35
C VAL A 56 -4.05 5.93 -5.74
N TRP A 57 -4.34 4.65 -5.46
CA TRP A 57 -5.60 4.24 -4.82
C TRP A 57 -5.71 4.75 -3.38
N LEU A 58 -4.60 4.76 -2.64
CA LEU A 58 -4.56 5.30 -1.29
C LEU A 58 -4.76 6.83 -1.31
N ILE A 59 -4.08 7.51 -2.23
CA ILE A 59 -4.21 8.96 -2.41
C ILE A 59 -5.65 9.33 -2.77
N ALA A 60 -6.26 8.58 -3.70
CA ALA A 60 -7.66 8.77 -4.09
C ALA A 60 -8.63 8.53 -2.92
N ALA A 61 -8.40 7.49 -2.10
CA ALA A 61 -9.21 7.23 -0.92
C ALA A 61 -9.10 8.37 0.11
N GLY A 62 -7.89 8.90 0.34
CA GLY A 62 -7.66 10.07 1.20
C GLY A 62 -8.33 11.33 0.68
N GLY A 63 -8.23 11.60 -0.62
CA GLY A 63 -8.91 12.72 -1.28
C GLY A 63 -10.43 12.60 -1.22
N LEU A 64 -10.97 11.39 -1.37
CA LEU A 64 -12.40 11.14 -1.23
C LEU A 64 -12.87 11.36 0.23
N LEU A 65 -12.10 10.90 1.22
CA LEU A 65 -12.39 11.18 2.64
C LEU A 65 -12.43 12.68 2.91
N PHE A 66 -11.44 13.43 2.43
CA PHE A 66 -11.38 14.88 2.57
C PHE A 66 -12.59 15.57 1.93
N PHE A 67 -12.97 15.15 0.72
CA PHE A 67 -14.05 15.77 -0.04
C PHE A 67 -15.46 15.40 0.49
N ALA A 68 -15.73 14.11 0.69
CA ALA A 68 -17.07 13.62 1.03
C ALA A 68 -17.33 13.56 2.54
N PHE A 69 -16.29 13.43 3.37
CA PHE A 69 -16.38 13.23 4.82
C PHE A 69 -15.35 14.07 5.60
N PRO A 70 -15.35 15.41 5.45
CA PRO A 70 -14.29 16.27 5.99
C PRO A 70 -14.12 16.18 7.52
N LYS A 71 -15.20 15.96 8.27
CA LYS A 71 -15.15 15.77 9.73
C LYS A 71 -14.46 14.48 10.12
N ALA A 72 -14.81 13.37 9.46
CA ALA A 72 -14.17 12.07 9.66
C ALA A 72 -12.69 12.13 9.26
N TYR A 73 -12.37 12.83 8.16
CA TYR A 73 -10.99 13.06 7.74
C TYR A 73 -10.20 13.81 8.81
N ALA A 74 -10.69 14.96 9.29
CA ALA A 74 -10.00 15.77 10.29
C ALA A 74 -9.82 14.99 11.61
N SER A 75 -10.87 14.31 12.06
CA SER A 75 -10.87 13.48 13.27
C SER A 75 -9.86 12.33 13.16
N ALA A 76 -9.90 11.56 12.06
CA ALA A 76 -8.95 10.46 11.85
C ALA A 76 -7.51 10.95 11.69
N ALA A 77 -7.28 12.04 10.95
CA ALA A 77 -5.96 12.61 10.73
C ALA A 77 -5.31 13.11 12.04
N SER A 78 -6.10 13.73 12.93
CA SER A 78 -5.65 14.15 14.25
C SER A 78 -5.43 12.96 15.17
N GLY A 79 -6.43 12.09 15.30
CA GLY A 79 -6.42 10.96 16.21
C GLY A 79 -5.34 9.93 15.92
N PHE A 80 -5.14 9.63 14.64
CA PHE A 80 -4.11 8.71 14.17
C PHE A 80 -2.83 9.42 13.71
N TYR A 81 -2.59 10.68 14.09
CA TYR A 81 -1.48 11.48 13.57
C TYR A 81 -0.14 10.73 13.56
N LEU A 82 0.28 10.20 14.71
CA LEU A 82 1.55 9.48 14.83
C LEU A 82 1.58 8.23 13.95
N ALA A 83 0.48 7.48 13.90
CA ALA A 83 0.33 6.27 13.08
C ALA A 83 0.48 6.57 11.60
N ILE A 84 -0.23 7.61 11.13
CA ILE A 84 -0.25 8.04 9.74
C ILE A 84 1.15 8.54 9.36
N MET A 85 1.80 9.34 10.21
CA MET A 85 3.18 9.79 9.94
C MET A 85 4.14 8.62 9.81
N ILE A 86 4.09 7.64 10.71
CA ILE A 86 4.93 6.43 10.60
C ILE A 86 4.59 5.66 9.33
N PHE A 87 3.31 5.47 9.03
CA PHE A 87 2.85 4.77 7.83
C PHE A 87 3.38 5.44 6.55
N LEU A 88 3.29 6.77 6.45
CA LEU A 88 3.84 7.53 5.32
C LEU A 88 5.36 7.36 5.20
N TRP A 89 6.11 7.42 6.30
CA TRP A 89 7.55 7.16 6.27
C TRP A 89 7.87 5.74 5.78
N LEU A 90 7.09 4.74 6.19
CA LEU A 90 7.26 3.37 5.73
C LEU A 90 6.97 3.24 4.22
N LEU A 91 5.92 3.89 3.71
CA LEU A 91 5.63 3.92 2.27
C LEU A 91 6.77 4.57 1.48
N ILE A 92 7.30 5.71 1.97
CA ILE A 92 8.46 6.37 1.36
C ILE A 92 9.67 5.44 1.34
N LEU A 93 10.03 4.83 2.48
CA LEU A 93 11.16 3.91 2.56
C LEU A 93 10.98 2.70 1.64
N ARG A 94 9.74 2.20 1.49
CA ARG A 94 9.40 1.11 0.57
C ARG A 94 9.63 1.53 -0.88
N GLY A 95 9.08 2.67 -1.32
CA GLY A 95 9.29 3.17 -2.67
C GLY A 95 10.76 3.41 -3.00
N ILE A 96 11.50 4.03 -2.07
CA ILE A 96 12.95 4.24 -2.19
C ILE A 96 13.69 2.89 -2.33
N SER A 97 13.31 1.88 -1.55
CA SER A 97 13.94 0.56 -1.66
C SER A 97 13.73 -0.12 -3.01
N LEU A 98 12.57 0.07 -3.64
CA LEU A 98 12.27 -0.49 -4.98
C LEU A 98 13.10 0.20 -6.07
N GLU A 99 13.18 1.53 -6.04
CA GLU A 99 13.84 2.32 -7.08
C GLU A 99 15.37 2.33 -6.95
N ILE A 100 15.89 2.50 -5.73
CA ILE A 100 17.30 2.80 -5.52
C ILE A 100 18.15 1.52 -5.36
N ARG A 101 17.55 0.39 -4.97
CA ARG A 101 18.29 -0.87 -4.77
C ARG A 101 19.16 -1.25 -5.96
N SER A 102 18.68 -1.04 -7.19
CA SER A 102 19.37 -1.47 -8.41
C SER A 102 20.46 -0.50 -8.90
N GLN A 103 20.54 0.70 -8.31
CA GLN A 103 21.45 1.78 -8.74
C GLN A 103 22.92 1.47 -8.46
N LEU A 104 23.21 0.68 -7.42
CA LEU A 104 24.58 0.31 -7.06
C LEU A 104 24.73 -1.22 -7.00
N ALA A 105 25.72 -1.74 -7.74
CA ALA A 105 26.05 -3.16 -7.79
C ALA A 105 26.92 -3.60 -6.59
N HIS A 106 26.56 -3.20 -5.37
CA HIS A 106 27.29 -3.54 -4.14
C HIS A 106 26.47 -4.47 -3.23
N PRO A 107 27.01 -5.59 -2.72
CA PRO A 107 26.26 -6.55 -1.92
C PRO A 107 25.65 -5.97 -0.63
N LEU A 108 26.39 -5.12 0.09
CA LEU A 108 25.88 -4.47 1.31
C LEU A 108 24.74 -3.49 0.99
N TRP A 109 24.82 -2.80 -0.15
CA TRP A 109 23.79 -1.87 -0.59
C TRP A 109 22.47 -2.60 -0.87
N ARG A 110 22.55 -3.68 -1.64
CA ARG A 110 21.38 -4.51 -1.97
C ARG A 110 20.77 -5.14 -0.74
N SER A 111 21.61 -5.64 0.18
CA SER A 111 21.14 -6.27 1.43
C SER A 111 20.50 -5.27 2.38
N PHE A 112 21.02 -4.04 2.45
CA PHE A 112 20.40 -2.95 3.20
C PHE A 112 19.00 -2.64 2.66
N TRP A 113 18.87 -2.42 1.36
CA TRP A 113 17.56 -2.12 0.75
C TRP A 113 16.60 -3.32 0.79
N ASP A 114 17.09 -4.56 0.71
CA ASP A 114 16.27 -5.75 0.96
C ASP A 114 15.69 -5.76 2.39
N GLY A 115 16.51 -5.38 3.38
CA GLY A 115 16.08 -5.25 4.77
C GLY A 115 15.06 -4.12 4.96
N VAL A 116 15.30 -2.96 4.35
CA VAL A 116 14.36 -1.84 4.36
C VAL A 116 13.04 -2.23 3.70
N PHE A 117 13.05 -2.88 2.54
CA PHE A 117 11.85 -3.32 1.83
C PHE A 117 11.02 -4.30 2.68
N PHE A 118 11.69 -5.25 3.35
CA PHE A 118 11.06 -6.18 4.28
C PHE A 118 10.43 -5.46 5.48
N LEU A 119 11.22 -4.66 6.20
CA LEU A 119 10.76 -4.00 7.43
C LEU A 119 9.67 -2.98 7.14
N ALA A 120 9.84 -2.16 6.10
CA ALA A 120 8.84 -1.18 5.69
C ALA A 120 7.52 -1.87 5.34
N SER A 121 7.57 -2.95 4.56
CA SER A 121 6.37 -3.67 4.14
C SER A 121 5.67 -4.37 5.31
N LEU A 122 6.43 -5.01 6.20
CA LEU A 122 5.87 -5.68 7.37
C LEU A 122 5.25 -4.68 8.35
N SER A 123 5.97 -3.62 8.71
CA SER A 123 5.48 -2.61 9.64
C SER A 123 4.27 -1.86 9.08
N ALA A 124 4.25 -1.56 7.78
CA ALA A 124 3.10 -0.92 7.14
C ALA A 124 1.87 -1.85 7.12
N ALA A 125 2.05 -3.14 6.84
CA ALA A 125 0.96 -4.13 6.91
C ALA A 125 0.40 -4.28 8.33
N LEU A 126 1.28 -4.28 9.35
CA LEU A 126 0.87 -4.29 10.76
C LEU A 126 0.07 -3.02 11.10
N LEU A 127 0.51 -1.84 10.67
CA LEU A 127 -0.23 -0.59 10.89
C LEU A 127 -1.58 -0.57 10.17
N LEU A 128 -1.69 -1.11 8.95
CA LEU A 128 -2.98 -1.26 8.26
C LEU A 128 -3.97 -2.12 9.06
N GLY A 129 -3.51 -3.24 9.61
CA GLY A 129 -4.34 -4.04 10.50
C GLY A 129 -4.64 -3.35 11.83
N GLY A 130 -3.70 -2.56 12.36
CA GLY A 130 -3.92 -1.68 13.52
C GLY A 130 -5.03 -0.67 13.26
N PHE A 131 -5.02 0.02 12.12
CA PHE A 131 -6.09 0.93 11.70
C PHE A 131 -7.43 0.20 11.63
N LEU A 132 -7.49 -0.93 10.93
CA LEU A 132 -8.72 -1.71 10.79
C LEU A 132 -9.24 -2.22 12.14
N GLY A 133 -8.33 -2.66 13.02
CA GLY A 133 -8.65 -3.08 14.37
C GLY A 133 -9.28 -1.95 15.18
N ASN A 134 -8.67 -0.75 15.15
CA ASN A 134 -9.19 0.43 15.85
C ASN A 134 -10.52 0.93 15.24
N LEU A 135 -10.74 0.77 13.94
CA LEU A 135 -12.05 1.05 13.34
C LEU A 135 -13.12 0.10 13.87
N VAL A 136 -12.77 -1.18 14.06
CA VAL A 136 -13.67 -2.20 14.61
C VAL A 136 -13.95 -1.97 16.10
N THR A 137 -12.91 -1.82 16.92
CA THR A 137 -13.03 -1.64 18.38
C THR A 137 -13.56 -0.27 18.77
N GLY A 138 -13.46 0.70 17.86
CA GLY A 138 -13.72 2.10 18.13
C GLY A 138 -12.48 2.82 18.64
N VAL A 139 -12.57 4.15 18.60
CA VAL A 139 -11.55 5.10 19.01
C VAL A 139 -12.10 6.00 20.11
N PRO A 140 -11.27 6.57 21.00
CA PRO A 140 -11.71 7.33 22.16
C PRO A 140 -12.16 8.74 21.75
N ILE A 141 -13.25 8.81 20.99
CA ILE A 141 -13.88 10.04 20.57
C ILE A 141 -14.90 10.45 21.63
N ASP A 142 -14.62 11.57 22.29
CA ASP A 142 -15.53 12.28 23.19
C ASP A 142 -16.22 13.46 22.45
N ALA A 143 -16.93 14.32 23.19
CA ALA A 143 -17.56 15.53 22.65
C ALA A 143 -16.55 16.56 22.09
N SER A 144 -15.26 16.43 22.42
CA SER A 144 -14.18 17.24 21.84
C SER A 144 -13.63 16.58 20.56
N PRO A 145 -13.47 17.33 19.45
CA PRO A 145 -12.95 16.80 18.19
C PRO A 145 -11.48 16.37 18.26
N ASP A 146 -10.76 16.82 19.28
CA ASP A 146 -9.34 16.57 19.48
C ASP A 146 -9.14 15.32 20.35
N TRP A 147 -8.92 14.19 19.70
CA TRP A 147 -8.43 12.96 20.33
C TRP A 147 -7.07 12.60 19.76
N PHE A 148 -6.30 11.80 20.50
CA PHE A 148 -5.00 11.30 20.09
C PHE A 148 -4.85 9.85 20.57
N LEU A 149 -4.46 8.96 19.65
CA LEU A 149 -4.11 7.59 19.98
C LEU A 149 -2.58 7.45 20.03
N PRO A 150 -1.99 7.21 21.21
CA PRO A 150 -0.58 6.83 21.28
C PRO A 150 -0.37 5.47 20.61
N LEU A 151 0.87 5.18 20.20
CA LEU A 151 1.18 3.93 19.49
C LEU A 151 0.89 2.69 20.34
N TRP A 152 1.15 2.77 21.65
CA TRP A 152 0.76 1.80 22.65
C TRP A 152 0.43 2.52 23.96
N THR A 153 -0.43 1.92 24.79
CA THR A 153 -0.63 2.32 26.19
C THR A 153 -0.31 1.12 27.08
N TYR A 154 -1.31 0.27 27.28
CA TYR A 154 -1.25 -1.01 27.95
C TYR A 154 -1.66 -2.08 26.94
N PHE A 155 -1.06 -3.27 27.01
CA PHE A 155 -1.44 -4.40 26.14
C PHE A 155 -2.68 -5.16 26.65
N LEU A 156 -3.37 -4.63 27.66
CA LEU A 156 -4.62 -5.17 28.17
C LEU A 156 -5.81 -4.34 27.65
N PRO A 157 -6.96 -5.00 27.34
CA PRO A 157 -8.16 -4.31 26.89
C PRO A 157 -8.59 -3.23 27.89
N SER A 158 -8.65 -1.98 27.43
CA SER A 158 -9.16 -0.85 28.20
C SER A 158 -9.90 0.13 27.29
N SER A 159 -10.74 0.99 27.86
CA SER A 159 -11.43 2.05 27.13
C SER A 159 -10.50 3.14 26.58
N ARG A 160 -9.23 3.18 27.04
CA ARG A 160 -8.16 4.06 26.53
C ARG A 160 -6.99 3.22 26.04
N HIS A 161 -7.18 2.54 24.91
CA HIS A 161 -6.14 1.77 24.24
C HIS A 161 -5.31 2.65 23.29
N GLY A 162 -4.05 2.26 23.09
CA GLY A 162 -3.24 2.76 21.99
C GLY A 162 -3.64 2.11 20.66
N ILE A 163 -2.87 2.41 19.61
CA ILE A 163 -3.05 1.79 18.28
C ILE A 163 -2.85 0.28 18.36
N PHE A 164 -1.91 -0.17 19.19
CA PHE A 164 -1.65 -1.58 19.47
C PHE A 164 -2.06 -1.94 20.91
N ASP A 165 -3.25 -2.49 21.04
CA ASP A 165 -3.75 -3.32 22.15
C ASP A 165 -4.01 -4.77 21.68
N ALA A 166 -4.26 -5.72 22.58
CA ALA A 166 -4.40 -7.16 22.31
C ALA A 166 -5.27 -7.49 21.09
N LEU A 167 -6.46 -6.89 20.96
CA LEU A 167 -7.36 -7.15 19.83
C LEU A 167 -6.85 -6.50 18.53
N THR A 168 -6.40 -5.25 18.58
CA THR A 168 -5.85 -4.55 17.40
C THR A 168 -4.54 -5.17 16.90
N LEU A 169 -3.74 -5.76 17.80
CA LEU A 169 -2.54 -6.51 17.47
C LEU A 169 -2.91 -7.82 16.74
N LEU A 170 -3.98 -8.49 17.16
CA LEU A 170 -4.52 -9.64 16.45
C LEU A 170 -4.93 -9.27 15.01
N PHE A 171 -5.60 -8.13 14.82
CA PHE A 171 -5.89 -7.59 13.49
C PHE A 171 -4.64 -7.20 12.69
N SER A 172 -3.63 -6.65 13.36
CA SER A 172 -2.34 -6.31 12.76
C SER A 172 -1.64 -7.56 12.21
N LEU A 173 -1.56 -8.62 13.02
CA LEU A 173 -1.01 -9.90 12.61
C LEU A 173 -1.83 -10.54 11.50
N LEU A 174 -3.16 -10.48 11.59
CA LEU A 174 -4.05 -10.96 10.55
C LEU A 174 -3.76 -10.26 9.23
N ALA A 175 -3.70 -8.93 9.21
CA ALA A 175 -3.38 -8.15 8.01
C ALA A 175 -1.99 -8.52 7.44
N ALA A 176 -0.95 -8.59 8.26
CA ALA A 176 0.39 -8.97 7.81
C ALA A 176 0.42 -10.38 7.18
N VAL A 177 -0.27 -11.36 7.78
CA VAL A 177 -0.36 -12.72 7.25
C VAL A 177 -1.20 -12.77 5.97
N SER A 178 -2.35 -12.09 5.94
CA SER A 178 -3.23 -12.01 4.77
C SER A 178 -2.52 -11.39 3.57
N LEU A 179 -1.82 -10.26 3.76
CA LEU A 179 -1.07 -9.59 2.71
C LEU A 179 0.16 -10.41 2.29
N GLY A 180 0.88 -11.02 3.23
CA GLY A 180 1.93 -11.99 2.94
C GLY A 180 1.45 -13.13 2.05
N ARG A 181 0.30 -13.73 2.38
CA ARG A 181 -0.31 -14.78 1.56
C ARG A 181 -0.74 -14.25 0.20
N HIS A 182 -1.26 -13.03 0.14
CA HIS A 182 -1.66 -12.39 -1.12
C HIS A 182 -0.45 -12.17 -2.05
N GLY A 183 0.66 -11.66 -1.53
CA GLY A 183 1.92 -11.53 -2.27
C GLY A 183 2.48 -12.88 -2.74
N ALA A 184 2.40 -13.93 -1.92
CA ALA A 184 2.79 -15.28 -2.36
C ALA A 184 1.92 -15.79 -3.53
N ALA A 185 0.60 -15.53 -3.49
CA ALA A 185 -0.31 -15.90 -4.58
C ALA A 185 -0.04 -15.09 -5.85
N PHE A 186 0.32 -13.82 -5.73
CA PHE A 186 0.75 -12.99 -6.85
C PHE A 186 2.06 -13.49 -7.48
N LEU A 187 3.08 -13.77 -6.67
CA LEU A 187 4.36 -14.29 -7.16
C LEU A 187 4.21 -15.67 -7.81
N LEU A 188 3.26 -16.49 -7.35
CA LEU A 188 2.89 -17.74 -8.02
C LEU A 188 2.42 -17.54 -9.47
N VAL A 189 1.79 -16.40 -9.77
CA VAL A 189 1.34 -16.03 -11.13
C VAL A 189 2.46 -15.42 -11.96
N LYS A 190 3.37 -14.67 -11.32
CA LYS A 190 4.40 -13.87 -11.99
C LYS A 190 5.74 -14.56 -12.15
N THR A 191 5.97 -15.70 -11.49
CA THR A 191 7.27 -16.37 -11.47
C THR A 191 7.14 -17.85 -11.77
N ASP A 192 8.25 -18.47 -12.18
CA ASP A 192 8.35 -19.89 -12.48
C ASP A 192 9.43 -20.60 -11.63
N GLY A 193 9.55 -21.91 -11.80
CA GLY A 193 10.59 -22.74 -11.17
C GLY A 193 10.57 -22.74 -9.64
N ALA A 194 11.75 -22.49 -9.05
CA ALA A 194 11.95 -22.59 -7.60
C ALA A 194 11.15 -21.56 -6.80
N ILE A 195 11.06 -20.31 -7.29
CA ILE A 195 10.31 -19.23 -6.63
C ILE A 195 8.82 -19.57 -6.61
N ARG A 196 8.28 -20.04 -7.75
CA ARG A 196 6.88 -20.47 -7.87
C ARG A 196 6.54 -21.57 -6.85
N THR A 197 7.39 -22.59 -6.76
CA THR A 197 7.21 -23.72 -5.84
C THR A 197 7.27 -23.28 -4.37
N ARG A 198 8.22 -22.42 -4.02
CA ARG A 198 8.33 -21.87 -2.65
C ARG A 198 7.18 -20.94 -2.31
N SER A 199 6.74 -20.11 -3.26
CA SER A 199 5.58 -19.21 -3.12
C SER A 199 4.32 -20.00 -2.78
N ARG A 200 4.05 -21.10 -3.51
CA ARG A 200 2.93 -22.00 -3.21
C ARG A 200 2.99 -22.57 -1.80
N ARG A 201 4.16 -23.07 -1.39
CA ARG A 201 4.35 -23.67 -0.05
C ARG A 201 4.16 -22.64 1.05
N ILE A 202 4.69 -21.44 0.88
CA ILE A 202 4.54 -20.33 1.82
C ILE A 202 3.07 -19.89 1.87
N ALA A 203 2.40 -19.73 0.73
CA ALA A 203 0.99 -19.38 0.67
C ALA A 203 0.10 -20.37 1.44
N LEU A 204 0.36 -21.67 1.31
CA LEU A 204 -0.38 -22.70 2.06
C LEU A 204 -0.14 -22.63 3.57
N ARG A 205 1.10 -22.35 4.01
CA ARG A 205 1.43 -22.19 5.44
C ARG A 205 0.81 -20.93 6.03
N LEU A 206 0.89 -19.82 5.29
CA LEU A 206 0.27 -18.56 5.71
C LEU A 206 -1.24 -18.69 5.76
N TRP A 207 -1.87 -19.42 4.83
CA TRP A 207 -3.31 -19.71 4.91
C TRP A 207 -3.68 -20.45 6.20
N GLN A 208 -2.87 -21.43 6.65
CA GLN A 208 -3.10 -22.13 7.92
C GLN A 208 -2.96 -21.19 9.13
N GLY A 209 -1.92 -20.34 9.13
CA GLY A 209 -1.74 -19.33 10.17
C GLY A 209 -2.87 -18.31 10.20
N GLU A 210 -3.31 -17.85 9.03
CA GLU A 210 -4.43 -16.93 8.85
C GLU A 210 -5.73 -17.56 9.34
N ALA A 211 -5.98 -18.84 9.05
CA ALA A 211 -7.15 -19.56 9.54
C ALA A 211 -7.19 -19.61 11.08
N ALA A 212 -6.03 -19.86 11.72
CA ALA A 212 -5.92 -19.84 13.17
C ALA A 212 -6.16 -18.44 13.75
N LEU A 213 -5.59 -17.39 13.13
CA LEU A 213 -5.79 -16.00 13.54
C LEU A 213 -7.24 -15.54 13.34
N LEU A 214 -7.88 -15.92 12.24
CA LEU A 214 -9.29 -15.64 11.96
C LEU A 214 -10.19 -16.31 13.00
N LEU A 215 -9.96 -17.61 13.27
CA LEU A 215 -10.70 -18.33 14.29
C LEU A 215 -10.55 -17.67 15.66
N LEU A 216 -9.32 -17.35 16.05
CA LEU A 216 -9.05 -16.64 17.30
C LEU A 216 -9.77 -15.29 17.35
N SER A 217 -9.77 -14.53 16.24
CA SER A 217 -10.44 -13.23 16.14
C SER A 217 -11.94 -13.38 16.36
N VAL A 218 -12.57 -14.36 15.71
CA VAL A 218 -14.01 -14.65 15.87
C VAL A 218 -14.31 -15.08 17.30
N VAL A 219 -13.51 -15.97 17.90
CA VAL A 219 -13.69 -16.41 19.29
C VAL A 219 -13.61 -15.23 20.26
N VAL A 220 -12.59 -14.39 20.14
CA VAL A 220 -12.42 -13.20 20.99
C VAL A 220 -13.60 -12.24 20.82
N MET A 221 -14.04 -11.97 19.59
CA MET A 221 -15.19 -11.11 19.33
C MET A 221 -16.49 -11.65 19.90
N VAL A 222 -16.73 -12.96 19.79
CA VAL A 222 -17.94 -13.61 20.34
C VAL A 222 -17.89 -13.58 21.86
N TRP A 223 -16.74 -13.90 22.46
CA TRP A 223 -16.53 -13.88 23.91
C TRP A 223 -16.76 -12.49 24.51
N THR A 224 -16.20 -11.46 23.85
CA THR A 224 -16.34 -10.05 24.25
C THR A 224 -17.68 -9.42 23.84
N ARG A 225 -18.56 -10.19 23.18
CA ARG A 225 -19.86 -9.74 22.64
C ARG A 225 -19.73 -8.50 21.76
N HIS A 226 -18.67 -8.45 20.95
CA HIS A 226 -18.36 -7.31 20.11
C HIS A 226 -19.48 -7.06 19.07
N PRO A 227 -20.02 -5.83 18.96
CA PRO A 227 -21.25 -5.59 18.21
C PRO A 227 -21.11 -5.74 16.69
N VAL A 228 -19.89 -5.63 16.15
CA VAL A 228 -19.64 -5.63 14.68
C VAL A 228 -20.13 -6.92 14.01
N LEU A 229 -19.90 -8.09 14.61
CA LEU A 229 -20.36 -9.36 14.03
C LEU A 229 -21.90 -9.43 14.00
N ALA A 230 -22.55 -9.00 15.08
CA ALA A 230 -24.01 -8.97 15.16
C ALA A 230 -24.61 -7.97 14.16
N ARG A 231 -24.03 -6.76 14.05
CA ARG A 231 -24.46 -5.73 13.07
C ARG A 231 -24.33 -6.22 11.64
N CYS A 232 -23.27 -6.96 11.33
CA CYS A 232 -23.06 -7.56 10.03
C CYS A 232 -24.10 -8.66 9.76
N ALA A 233 -24.32 -9.57 10.71
CA ALA A 233 -25.27 -10.67 10.58
C ALA A 233 -26.75 -10.23 10.50
N GLN A 234 -27.10 -9.05 11.03
CA GLN A 234 -28.47 -8.50 10.93
C GLN A 234 -28.81 -7.95 9.54
N ARG A 235 -27.85 -7.84 8.62
CA ARG A 235 -28.05 -7.23 7.30
C ARG A 235 -27.88 -8.28 6.20
N PRO A 236 -28.81 -8.38 5.22
CA PRO A 236 -28.68 -9.32 4.11
C PRO A 236 -27.36 -9.16 3.34
N LEU A 237 -26.95 -7.91 3.08
CA LEU A 237 -25.67 -7.61 2.44
C LEU A 237 -24.48 -8.10 3.29
N GLY A 238 -24.55 -7.93 4.62
CA GLY A 238 -23.51 -8.37 5.55
C GLY A 238 -23.32 -9.89 5.56
N ILE A 239 -24.43 -10.65 5.58
CA ILE A 239 -24.41 -12.10 5.43
C ILE A 239 -23.78 -12.49 4.08
N GLY A 240 -24.18 -11.83 3.00
CA GLY A 240 -23.64 -12.09 1.66
C GLY A 240 -22.13 -11.89 1.56
N VAL A 241 -21.60 -10.77 2.08
CA VAL A 241 -20.14 -10.52 2.05
C VAL A 241 -19.38 -11.43 3.00
N LEU A 242 -19.92 -11.81 4.16
CA LEU A 242 -19.32 -12.80 5.05
C LEU A 242 -19.25 -14.20 4.41
N ALA A 243 -20.34 -14.62 3.77
CA ALA A 243 -20.38 -15.88 3.05
C ALA A 243 -19.38 -15.90 1.89
N LEU A 244 -19.26 -14.78 1.16
CA LEU A 244 -18.29 -14.61 0.10
C LEU A 244 -16.85 -14.64 0.62
N ALA A 245 -16.58 -14.02 1.77
CA ALA A 245 -15.27 -14.07 2.42
C ALA A 245 -14.91 -15.50 2.82
N ALA A 246 -15.83 -16.19 3.51
CA ALA A 246 -15.64 -17.58 3.92
C ALA A 246 -15.40 -18.51 2.71
N LEU A 247 -16.25 -18.43 1.68
CA LEU A 247 -16.12 -19.24 0.48
C LEU A 247 -14.80 -18.97 -0.24
N SER A 248 -14.45 -17.70 -0.45
CA SER A 248 -13.19 -17.31 -1.10
C SER A 248 -11.99 -17.83 -0.31
N PHE A 249 -12.02 -17.70 1.02
CA PHE A 249 -10.96 -18.19 1.90
C PHE A 249 -10.77 -19.70 1.81
N LEU A 250 -11.87 -20.46 1.79
CA LEU A 250 -11.85 -21.93 1.72
C LEU A 250 -11.38 -22.44 0.34
N LEU A 251 -11.62 -21.69 -0.74
CA LEU A 251 -11.20 -22.06 -2.09
C LEU A 251 -9.71 -21.80 -2.37
N ILE A 252 -9.07 -20.88 -1.65
CA ILE A 252 -7.63 -20.58 -1.81
C ILE A 252 -6.75 -21.85 -1.77
N PRO A 253 -6.80 -22.70 -0.73
CA PRO A 253 -5.93 -23.87 -0.65
C PRO A 253 -6.24 -24.91 -1.74
N PHE A 254 -7.48 -24.98 -2.25
CA PHE A 254 -7.83 -25.82 -3.39
C PHE A 254 -7.13 -25.35 -4.68
N PHE A 255 -7.19 -24.05 -4.98
CA PHE A 255 -6.52 -23.50 -6.17
C PHE A 255 -4.99 -23.47 -6.04
N LEU A 256 -4.46 -23.26 -4.84
CA LEU A 256 -3.04 -23.45 -4.56
C LEU A 256 -2.66 -24.90 -4.84
N ARG A 257 -3.42 -25.88 -4.34
CA ARG A 257 -3.10 -27.31 -4.52
C ARG A 257 -3.14 -27.77 -5.97
N THR A 258 -4.09 -27.26 -6.75
CA THR A 258 -4.25 -27.56 -8.19
C THR A 258 -3.36 -26.71 -9.10
N GLU A 259 -2.43 -25.93 -8.52
CA GLU A 259 -1.44 -25.09 -9.24
C GLU A 259 -2.04 -24.02 -10.16
N LYS A 260 -3.32 -23.69 -9.96
CA LYS A 260 -4.04 -22.62 -10.67
C LYS A 260 -3.73 -21.28 -10.02
N GLY A 261 -2.53 -20.75 -10.28
CA GLY A 261 -2.03 -19.53 -9.65
C GLY A 261 -2.96 -18.33 -9.79
N LEU A 262 -3.50 -18.09 -10.99
CA LEU A 262 -4.42 -16.97 -11.24
C LEU A 262 -5.70 -17.09 -10.40
N SER A 263 -6.31 -18.27 -10.36
CA SER A 263 -7.51 -18.54 -9.56
C SER A 263 -7.25 -18.35 -8.07
N SER A 264 -6.10 -18.80 -7.56
CA SER A 264 -5.72 -18.55 -6.17
C SER A 264 -5.53 -17.07 -5.87
N SER A 265 -4.95 -16.30 -6.81
CA SER A 265 -4.79 -14.86 -6.66
C SER A 265 -6.14 -14.14 -6.63
N LEU A 266 -7.06 -14.51 -7.54
CA LEU A 266 -8.41 -13.95 -7.59
C LEU A 266 -9.22 -14.27 -6.33
N CYS A 267 -9.17 -15.50 -5.82
CA CYS A 267 -9.81 -15.85 -4.55
C CYS A 267 -9.20 -15.08 -3.37
N SER A 268 -7.89 -14.82 -3.39
CA SER A 268 -7.24 -13.98 -2.39
C SER A 268 -7.76 -12.54 -2.43
N SER A 269 -7.84 -11.94 -3.62
CA SER A 269 -8.37 -10.58 -3.80
C SER A 269 -9.83 -10.50 -3.37
N LEU A 270 -10.63 -11.51 -3.72
CA LEU A 270 -12.04 -11.59 -3.36
C LEU A 270 -12.22 -11.73 -1.84
N PHE A 271 -11.39 -12.55 -1.18
CA PHE A 271 -11.36 -12.64 0.28
C PHE A 271 -11.03 -11.29 0.93
N LEU A 272 -9.98 -10.60 0.49
CA LEU A 272 -9.60 -9.30 1.05
C LEU A 272 -10.72 -8.26 0.88
N LEU A 273 -11.31 -8.18 -0.32
CA LEU A 273 -12.40 -7.26 -0.62
C LEU A 273 -13.65 -7.54 0.21
N SER A 274 -14.04 -8.81 0.33
CA SER A 274 -15.24 -9.22 1.06
C SER A 274 -15.03 -9.15 2.57
N ALA A 275 -13.83 -9.40 3.10
CA ALA A 275 -13.49 -9.19 4.51
C ALA A 275 -13.55 -7.69 4.86
N LEU A 276 -12.98 -6.82 4.02
CA LEU A 276 -13.13 -5.36 4.18
C LEU A 276 -14.59 -4.93 4.08
N GLY A 277 -15.34 -5.49 3.11
CA GLY A 277 -16.77 -5.27 2.95
C GLY A 277 -17.59 -5.70 4.18
N ALA A 278 -17.27 -6.85 4.77
CA ALA A 278 -17.90 -7.32 6.00
C ALA A 278 -17.67 -6.33 7.15
N THR A 279 -16.43 -5.88 7.35
CA THR A 279 -16.12 -4.83 8.32
C THR A 279 -16.91 -3.55 8.03
N ALA A 280 -16.90 -3.06 6.78
CA ALA A 280 -17.64 -1.87 6.38
C ALA A 280 -19.16 -2.00 6.63
N THR A 281 -19.75 -3.16 6.36
CA THR A 281 -21.17 -3.42 6.67
C THR A 281 -21.45 -3.47 8.18
N GLY A 282 -20.48 -3.88 9.01
CA GLY A 282 -20.60 -3.83 10.47
C GLY A 282 -20.46 -2.42 11.04
N LEU A 283 -19.66 -1.57 10.39
CA LEU A 283 -19.45 -0.17 10.79
C LEU A 283 -20.58 0.76 10.33
N TYR A 284 -21.14 0.53 9.13
CA TYR A 284 -22.19 1.38 8.57
C TYR A 284 -23.37 1.53 9.56
N PRO A 285 -23.95 2.73 9.75
CA PRO A 285 -23.75 3.98 9.00
C PRO A 285 -22.66 4.89 9.59
N TYR A 286 -21.63 4.35 10.22
CA TYR A 286 -20.55 5.12 10.83
C TYR A 286 -19.23 4.88 10.10
N LEU A 287 -18.40 5.91 10.03
CA LEU A 287 -17.00 5.81 9.59
C LEU A 287 -16.06 5.51 10.76
N LEU A 288 -16.29 6.16 11.90
CA LEU A 288 -15.53 5.98 13.15
C LEU A 288 -16.51 5.66 14.27
N LEU A 289 -16.24 4.59 15.03
CA LEU A 289 -16.99 4.25 16.24
C LEU A 289 -16.32 4.90 17.47
N SER A 290 -17.12 5.39 18.41
CA SER A 290 -16.61 5.85 19.71
C SER A 290 -16.51 4.68 20.69
N SER A 291 -15.35 4.52 21.34
CA SER A 291 -15.13 3.55 22.42
C SER A 291 -15.56 4.07 23.80
N VAL A 292 -15.72 5.39 23.98
CA VAL A 292 -16.03 6.02 25.27
C VAL A 292 -17.52 6.32 25.41
N ASN A 293 -18.20 6.73 24.33
CA ASN A 293 -19.62 7.08 24.34
C ASN A 293 -20.41 6.36 23.22
N PRO A 294 -20.76 5.06 23.40
CA PRO A 294 -21.55 4.31 22.43
C PRO A 294 -22.96 4.90 22.29
N GLY A 295 -23.19 5.71 21.25
CA GLY A 295 -24.49 6.37 20.98
C GLY A 295 -24.39 7.87 20.65
N GLN A 296 -23.25 8.51 20.90
CA GLN A 296 -22.93 9.87 20.41
C GLN A 296 -21.84 9.80 19.34
N GLU A 297 -22.03 8.99 18.29
CA GLU A 297 -21.07 8.95 17.19
C GLU A 297 -21.13 10.27 16.38
N PRO A 298 -20.04 11.06 16.31
CA PRO A 298 -20.09 12.39 15.70
C PRO A 298 -20.30 12.36 14.18
N ASP A 299 -19.89 11.27 13.52
CA ASP A 299 -19.90 11.12 12.06
C ASP A 299 -20.90 10.08 11.56
N ARG A 300 -22.11 10.09 12.11
CA ARG A 300 -23.21 9.34 11.49
C ARG A 300 -23.45 9.88 10.07
N LEU A 301 -23.32 9.03 9.06
CA LEU A 301 -23.52 9.29 7.61
C LEU A 301 -24.94 9.76 7.23
N GLN A 302 -25.72 10.30 8.16
CA GLN A 302 -27.07 10.85 7.96
C GLN A 302 -27.22 12.23 8.64
N ARG A 303 -26.24 12.70 9.42
CA ARG A 303 -26.24 14.03 10.05
C ARG A 303 -25.47 15.08 9.25
N GLY A 304 -24.80 14.72 8.15
CA GLY A 304 -24.06 15.65 7.29
C GLY A 304 -24.93 16.59 6.44
N GLY A 305 -26.27 16.41 6.43
CA GLY A 305 -27.20 17.22 5.64
C GLY A 305 -28.05 18.25 6.39
N ARG A 306 -27.99 18.32 7.73
CA ARG A 306 -28.60 19.43 8.48
C ARG A 306 -27.48 20.27 9.05
N LEU A 307 -27.20 21.38 8.37
CA LEU A 307 -26.69 22.57 9.04
C LEU A 307 -27.50 22.72 10.33
N ALA A 308 -26.83 22.58 11.47
CA ALA A 308 -27.41 23.02 12.72
C ALA A 308 -27.80 24.48 12.49
N HIS A 309 -29.09 24.79 12.63
CA HIS A 309 -29.54 26.16 12.73
C HIS A 309 -28.84 26.79 13.93
N ALA A 310 -27.70 27.43 13.69
CA ALA A 310 -27.24 28.51 14.53
C ALA A 310 -28.18 29.70 14.23
N PRO A 311 -28.84 30.29 15.23
CA PRO A 311 -29.45 31.59 15.01
C PRO A 311 -28.31 32.60 14.85
N HIS A 312 -28.48 33.48 13.87
CA HIS A 312 -27.80 34.77 13.65
C HIS A 312 -27.04 34.91 12.33
N GLY A 313 -27.49 35.91 11.55
CA GLY A 313 -26.62 36.72 10.70
C GLY A 313 -26.56 36.31 9.24
N ALA A 314 -27.52 36.78 8.45
CA ALA A 314 -27.46 36.74 6.99
C ALA A 314 -26.25 37.52 6.43
N SER A 315 -25.53 36.93 5.47
CA SER A 315 -25.05 37.65 4.29
C SER A 315 -24.83 36.66 3.13
N LEU A 316 -25.60 36.87 2.06
CA LEU A 316 -25.59 36.10 0.82
C LEU A 316 -24.33 36.43 0.01
N VAL A 317 -23.40 35.48 -0.10
CA VAL A 317 -22.37 35.48 -1.14
C VAL A 317 -22.81 34.49 -2.22
N ARG A 318 -23.10 35.02 -3.40
CA ARG A 318 -23.59 34.30 -4.57
C ARG A 318 -22.41 33.63 -5.26
N ASP A 319 -22.19 32.34 -4.99
CA ASP A 319 -21.05 31.62 -5.56
C ASP A 319 -21.35 31.09 -6.98
N ARG A 320 -20.47 31.44 -7.93
CA ARG A 320 -20.56 31.07 -9.35
C ARG A 320 -19.86 29.71 -9.53
N ARG A 321 -20.59 28.71 -10.04
CA ARG A 321 -20.01 27.42 -10.45
C ARG A 321 -18.94 27.58 -11.54
N PRO A 322 -17.87 26.78 -11.54
CA PRO A 322 -17.18 26.38 -12.75
C PRO A 322 -17.62 24.98 -13.23
N ALA A 323 -17.61 24.77 -14.54
CA ALA A 323 -18.05 23.56 -15.23
C ALA A 323 -17.04 22.39 -15.09
N ALA A 324 -17.56 21.16 -15.11
CA ALA A 324 -16.78 19.93 -15.01
C ALA A 324 -16.11 19.55 -16.35
N PRO A 325 -14.84 19.11 -16.38
CA PRO A 325 -14.23 18.54 -17.57
C PRO A 325 -14.61 17.06 -17.74
N ARG A 326 -14.92 16.65 -18.98
CA ARG A 326 -15.15 15.25 -19.37
C ARG A 326 -13.80 14.53 -19.53
N LEU A 327 -13.58 13.46 -18.78
CA LEU A 327 -12.41 12.59 -18.93
C LEU A 327 -12.77 11.41 -19.87
N HIS A 328 -12.03 11.25 -20.97
CA HIS A 328 -12.07 10.06 -21.82
C HIS A 328 -11.05 9.05 -21.29
N LEU A 329 -11.48 7.80 -21.06
CA LEU A 329 -10.62 6.69 -20.67
C LEU A 329 -10.58 5.66 -21.80
N PRO A 330 -9.39 5.32 -22.33
CA PRO A 330 -9.18 3.92 -22.68
C PRO A 330 -7.73 3.51 -22.41
N PHE A 331 -7.48 2.73 -21.35
CA PHE A 331 -6.33 1.81 -21.35
C PHE A 331 -6.47 0.74 -20.26
N LEU A 332 -7.07 -0.39 -20.60
CA LEU A 332 -7.01 -1.62 -19.81
C LEU A 332 -7.17 -2.77 -20.79
N LEU A 333 -6.06 -3.40 -21.17
CA LEU A 333 -5.87 -4.86 -21.31
C LEU A 333 -4.63 -5.15 -22.17
N GLU A 334 -3.95 -6.22 -21.79
CA GLU A 334 -2.82 -6.91 -22.45
C GLU A 334 -1.41 -6.44 -22.08
N LEU A 335 -0.80 -7.18 -21.14
CA LEU A 335 0.66 -7.36 -21.10
C LEU A 335 1.00 -8.85 -21.15
N PRO A 336 1.98 -9.26 -21.98
CA PRO A 336 2.30 -10.66 -22.21
C PRO A 336 3.03 -11.27 -21.00
N ARG A 337 2.75 -12.56 -20.74
CA ARG A 337 3.56 -13.39 -19.85
C ARG A 337 4.93 -13.60 -20.49
N GLN A 338 6.00 -13.22 -19.81
CA GLN A 338 7.36 -13.53 -20.28
C GLN A 338 7.74 -14.95 -19.83
N GLY A 339 7.74 -15.87 -20.79
CA GLY A 339 8.44 -17.15 -20.67
C GLY A 339 9.92 -16.98 -21.02
N ALA A 340 10.76 -17.78 -20.40
CA ALA A 340 12.17 -17.89 -20.75
C ALA A 340 12.32 -18.62 -22.08
N GLU A 341 12.81 -17.94 -23.12
CA GLU A 341 13.26 -18.56 -24.37
C GLU A 341 14.76 -18.96 -24.25
N PRO A 342 15.13 -20.18 -24.67
CA PRO A 342 16.51 -20.64 -24.68
C PRO A 342 17.20 -20.34 -26.03
N GLY A 343 18.34 -19.64 -25.99
CA GLY A 343 19.38 -19.73 -27.02
C GLY A 343 19.53 -18.55 -28.00
N GLY A 344 20.74 -17.96 -27.98
CA GLY A 344 21.49 -17.56 -29.18
C GLY A 344 20.98 -16.40 -30.03
N GLY A 345 21.46 -15.18 -29.75
CA GLY A 345 21.36 -14.05 -30.69
C GLY A 345 22.11 -12.82 -30.20
N ILE A 346 23.36 -12.65 -30.66
CA ILE A 346 24.19 -11.46 -30.38
C ILE A 346 23.59 -10.25 -31.10
N LEU A 347 22.95 -9.34 -30.38
CA LEU A 347 22.55 -8.03 -30.91
C LEU A 347 23.74 -7.07 -30.78
N ARG A 348 24.43 -6.80 -31.89
CA ARG A 348 25.46 -5.74 -31.99
C ARG A 348 24.79 -4.37 -31.94
N LEU A 349 25.20 -3.53 -31.00
CA LEU A 349 24.87 -2.09 -31.00
C LEU A 349 25.80 -1.35 -31.98
N PRO A 350 25.31 -0.36 -32.75
CA PRO A 350 26.16 0.49 -33.58
C PRO A 350 26.95 1.51 -32.72
N PRO A 351 28.17 1.91 -33.13
CA PRO A 351 28.99 2.82 -32.35
C PRO A 351 28.47 4.26 -32.39
N ALA A 352 28.64 4.97 -31.28
CA ALA A 352 28.17 6.34 -31.06
C ALA A 352 28.94 7.36 -31.93
N GLU A 353 28.20 8.19 -32.68
CA GLU A 353 28.73 9.39 -33.33
C GLU A 353 29.11 10.46 -32.28
N THR A 354 30.37 10.88 -32.30
CA THR A 354 30.86 12.04 -31.54
C THR A 354 30.53 13.32 -32.31
N ARG A 355 29.48 14.04 -31.88
CA ARG A 355 29.20 15.41 -32.36
C ARG A 355 30.32 16.35 -31.91
N ARG A 356 31.12 16.85 -32.87
CA ARG A 356 32.02 18.00 -32.68
C ARG A 356 31.19 19.26 -32.42
N ILE A 357 31.46 19.95 -31.32
CA ILE A 357 30.95 21.29 -31.04
C ILE A 357 31.78 22.27 -31.89
N GLY A 358 31.11 22.94 -32.83
CA GLY A 358 31.67 24.00 -33.65
C GLY A 358 31.75 25.32 -32.88
N ASN A 359 32.90 25.98 -32.96
CA ASN A 359 33.20 27.29 -32.39
C ASN A 359 32.56 28.40 -33.26
N PRO A 360 31.80 29.37 -32.70
CA PRO A 360 31.26 30.47 -33.49
C PRO A 360 32.16 31.71 -33.43
N GLY A 361 32.42 32.30 -34.60
CA GLY A 361 32.61 33.75 -34.74
C GLY A 361 34.06 34.24 -34.80
N GLY A 362 34.56 34.41 -36.03
CA GLY A 362 35.65 35.34 -36.32
C GLY A 362 35.13 36.75 -36.61
N LEU A 363 35.92 37.77 -36.26
CA LEU A 363 35.91 39.10 -36.89
C LEU A 363 37.37 39.56 -37.13
N PRO A 364 37.67 40.38 -38.15
CA PRO A 364 39.00 40.47 -38.77
C PRO A 364 39.74 41.81 -38.59
N GLY A 365 41.07 41.79 -38.79
CA GLY A 365 41.98 42.94 -39.00
C GLY A 365 42.75 43.36 -37.74
N SER A 366 44.04 43.72 -37.71
CA SER A 366 45.10 44.04 -38.70
C SER A 366 46.47 44.03 -37.94
N PRO A 367 47.66 44.10 -38.59
CA PRO A 367 48.92 43.51 -38.11
C PRO A 367 49.98 44.48 -37.56
N SER A 368 50.97 43.95 -36.83
CA SER A 368 52.38 44.43 -36.68
C SER A 368 53.06 43.56 -35.60
N GLY A 369 54.12 42.79 -35.87
CA GLY A 369 55.52 43.21 -36.03
C GLY A 369 56.39 42.38 -35.04
N PRO A 370 57.68 42.10 -35.33
CA PRO A 370 58.37 40.89 -34.83
C PRO A 370 59.44 41.14 -33.74
N GLY A 371 59.83 40.10 -33.01
CA GLY A 371 61.02 40.10 -32.14
C GLY A 371 61.20 38.76 -31.41
N SER A 372 61.94 37.79 -31.97
CA SER A 372 63.38 37.55 -31.84
C SER A 372 63.84 36.96 -30.49
N LYS A 373 64.71 35.95 -30.63
CA LYS A 373 65.72 35.38 -29.70
C LYS A 373 65.21 34.25 -28.80
N ALA A 374 65.64 33.01 -29.06
CA ALA A 374 66.96 32.44 -28.71
C ALA A 374 67.06 32.31 -27.18
N SER A 375 67.40 31.19 -26.57
CA SER A 375 68.47 30.21 -26.81
C SER A 375 68.19 29.10 -25.79
N GLY A 376 68.37 27.83 -26.12
CA GLY A 376 69.58 27.17 -25.64
C GLY A 376 69.23 25.82 -25.01
N ALA A 377 69.82 24.78 -25.58
CA ALA A 377 69.73 23.37 -25.27
C ALA A 377 70.45 23.01 -23.92
N PRO A 378 70.79 21.74 -23.62
CA PRO A 378 69.92 20.59 -23.37
C PRO A 378 70.39 19.69 -22.18
N ARG A 379 69.70 18.55 -22.00
CA ARG A 379 70.20 17.23 -21.53
C ARG A 379 70.38 16.95 -20.02
N GLY A 380 70.02 15.71 -19.67
CA GLY A 380 70.26 14.99 -18.42
C GLY A 380 68.93 14.74 -17.69
N GLY A 381 68.24 13.60 -17.75
CA GLY A 381 68.73 12.22 -17.79
C GLY A 381 69.03 11.77 -16.38
N PHE A 382 68.08 11.11 -15.71
CA PHE A 382 68.34 9.98 -14.78
C PHE A 382 67.03 9.25 -14.45
N LEU A 383 67.10 7.93 -14.56
CA LEU A 383 66.11 6.92 -14.20
C LEU A 383 65.97 6.82 -12.67
N SER A 384 64.77 6.54 -12.19
CA SER A 384 64.40 5.32 -11.43
C SER A 384 62.91 5.33 -11.15
#